data_AF-A0A3D0YTB8-F1
#
_entry.id   AF-A0A3D0YTB8-F1
#
_cell.length_a   1.000
_cell.length_b   1.000
_cell.length_c   1.000
_cell.angle_alpha   90.00
_cell.angle_beta   90.00
_cell.angle_gamma   90.00
#
_symmetry.space_group_name_H-M   'P 1'
#
loop_
_entity.id
_entity.type
_entity.pdbx_description
1 polymer ?
#
loop_
_entity_poly.entity_id
_entity_poly.type
_entity_poly.pdbx_seq_one_letter_code
_entity_poly.pdbx_strand_id
1 'polypeptide(L)'
;MVIRKANKTDVDQIRAIMDELNLYRRKIFSSQNQEFHERTIPYSPLKDEDFDDCLILIAINEENKIVGFIQGSIHQRKNHDISKLGYIDELYVKEEARGKGAAKKLF
;
A
#
# COMPACT_ATOMS: atom_id res chain seq x y z
N MET A 1 -6.03 7.72 16.32
CA MET A 1 -5.54 7.36 14.97
C MET A 1 -5.31 8.61 14.14
N VAL A 2 -4.08 8.77 13.65
CA VAL A 2 -3.60 9.93 12.88
C VAL A 2 -3.20 9.47 11.47
N ILE A 3 -3.48 10.29 10.45
CA ILE A 3 -3.01 10.06 9.08
C ILE A 3 -1.95 11.11 8.75
N ARG A 4 -0.85 10.68 8.13
CA ARG A 4 0.15 11.61 7.58
C ARG A 4 0.81 11.05 6.33
N LYS A 5 1.47 11.92 5.57
CA LYS A 5 2.38 11.50 4.50
C LYS A 5 3.53 10.70 5.12
N ALA A 6 3.87 9.59 4.48
CA ALA A 6 5.03 8.80 4.84
C ALA A 6 6.31 9.52 4.41
N ASN A 7 7.41 9.23 5.10
CA ASN A 7 8.75 9.70 4.76
C ASN A 7 9.74 8.54 4.77
N LYS A 8 10.98 8.78 4.34
CA LYS A 8 12.01 7.74 4.20
C LYS A 8 12.32 6.98 5.50
N THR A 9 12.09 7.57 6.67
CA THR A 9 12.26 6.89 7.97
C THR A 9 11.16 5.86 8.28
N ASP A 10 10.04 5.91 7.56
CA ASP A 10 8.92 4.97 7.72
C ASP A 10 9.10 3.69 6.89
N VAL A 11 10.10 3.65 5.98
CA VAL A 11 10.23 2.64 4.93
C VAL A 11 10.19 1.20 5.46
N ASP A 12 10.92 0.92 6.54
CA ASP A 12 11.01 -0.44 7.08
C ASP A 12 9.70 -0.89 7.73
N GLN A 13 8.99 0.02 8.39
CA GLN A 13 7.68 -0.29 8.96
C GLN A 13 6.63 -0.50 7.86
N ILE A 14 6.68 0.28 6.77
CA ILE A 14 5.76 0.10 5.64
C ILE A 14 6.07 -1.23 4.92
N ARG A 15 7.35 -1.55 4.68
CA ARG A 15 7.78 -2.83 4.10
C ARG A 15 7.23 -4.01 4.90
N ALA A 16 7.34 -3.98 6.24
CA ALA A 16 6.81 -5.05 7.09
C ALA A 16 5.29 -5.23 6.91
N ILE A 17 4.54 -4.15 6.69
CA ILE A 17 3.08 -4.20 6.47
C ILE A 17 2.75 -4.66 5.04
N MET A 18 3.55 -4.28 4.04
CA MET A 18 3.41 -4.79 2.67
C MET A 18 3.70 -6.30 2.59
N ASP A 19 4.69 -6.77 3.35
CA ASP A 19 5.00 -8.21 3.47
C ASP A 19 3.82 -8.98 4.05
N GLU A 20 3.16 -8.41 5.07
CA GLU A 20 1.93 -8.94 5.65
C GLU A 20 0.80 -9.04 4.60
N LEU A 21 0.54 -7.95 3.85
CA LEU A 21 -0.42 -7.94 2.73
C LEU A 21 -0.09 -9.01 1.68
N ASN A 22 1.17 -9.15 1.31
CA ASN A 22 1.60 -10.13 0.31
C ASN A 22 1.45 -11.57 0.80
N LEU A 23 1.67 -11.82 2.09
CA LEU A 23 1.39 -13.11 2.71
C LEU A 23 -0.11 -13.44 2.63
N TYR A 24 -0.98 -12.48 2.93
CA TYR A 24 -2.43 -12.65 2.78
C TYR A 24 -2.83 -12.93 1.33
N ARG A 25 -2.30 -12.16 0.37
CA ARG A 25 -2.53 -12.39 -1.07
C ARG A 25 -2.14 -13.82 -1.45
N ARG A 26 -0.92 -14.26 -1.10
CA ARG A 26 -0.45 -15.63 -1.36
C ARG A 26 -1.40 -16.69 -0.81
N LYS A 27 -1.86 -16.54 0.44
CA LYS A 27 -2.80 -17.46 1.07
C LYS A 27 -4.15 -17.54 0.34
N ILE A 28 -4.69 -16.39 -0.07
CA ILE A 28 -5.95 -16.34 -0.83
C ILE A 28 -5.77 -17.01 -2.19
N PHE A 29 -4.71 -16.67 -2.93
CA PHE A 29 -4.45 -17.25 -4.24
C PHE A 29 -4.19 -18.75 -4.18
N SER A 30 -3.39 -19.25 -3.22
CA SER A 30 -3.15 -20.68 -3.04
C SER A 30 -4.41 -21.47 -2.72
N SER A 31 -5.40 -20.84 -2.08
CA SER A 31 -6.68 -21.47 -1.75
C SER A 31 -7.66 -21.51 -2.92
N GLN A 32 -7.49 -20.65 -3.92
CA GLN A 32 -8.47 -20.46 -5.00
C GLN A 32 -8.02 -21.02 -6.37
N ASN A 33 -6.72 -21.25 -6.62
CA ASN A 33 -6.22 -21.83 -7.87
C ASN A 33 -5.01 -22.75 -7.61
N GLN A 34 -5.06 -23.97 -8.15
CA GLN A 34 -4.12 -25.09 -7.87
C GLN A 34 -2.72 -24.97 -8.49
N GLU A 35 -2.39 -23.92 -9.23
CA GLU A 35 -1.01 -23.64 -9.60
C GLU A 35 -0.74 -22.16 -9.35
N PHE A 36 0.04 -21.87 -8.30
CA PHE A 36 0.73 -20.60 -8.21
C PHE A 36 1.75 -20.60 -9.34
N HIS A 37 1.35 -20.16 -10.53
CA HIS A 37 2.34 -19.62 -11.43
C HIS A 37 2.98 -18.50 -10.63
N GLU A 38 4.24 -18.70 -10.24
CA GLU A 38 5.21 -17.65 -10.05
C GLU A 38 5.31 -16.84 -11.36
N ARG A 39 4.21 -16.21 -11.79
CA ARG A 39 4.31 -14.80 -12.10
C ARG A 39 4.79 -14.22 -10.79
N THR A 40 6.12 -14.21 -10.66
CA THR A 40 6.94 -13.17 -10.08
C THR A 40 6.14 -11.88 -10.09
N ILE A 41 5.16 -11.76 -9.19
CA ILE A 41 4.73 -10.48 -8.68
C ILE A 41 6.04 -10.04 -8.08
N PRO A 42 6.76 -9.11 -8.72
CA PRO A 42 7.93 -8.59 -8.08
C PRO A 42 7.35 -8.11 -6.75
N TYR A 43 7.83 -8.66 -5.64
CA TYR A 43 7.98 -7.79 -4.49
C TYR A 43 8.71 -6.61 -5.11
N SER A 44 8.00 -5.54 -5.44
CA SER A 44 8.68 -4.29 -5.66
C SER A 44 8.87 -3.86 -4.23
N PRO A 45 10.02 -4.20 -3.60
CA PRO A 45 10.26 -3.70 -2.26
C PRO A 45 10.08 -2.19 -2.38
N LEU A 46 9.23 -1.60 -1.55
CA LEU A 46 9.12 -0.16 -1.47
C LEU A 46 10.55 0.39 -1.37
N LYS A 47 10.98 1.18 -2.35
CA LYS A 47 12.30 1.79 -2.40
C LYS A 47 12.21 3.23 -1.95
N ASP A 48 13.36 3.81 -1.65
CA ASP A 48 13.42 5.20 -1.21
C ASP A 48 12.96 6.16 -2.32
N GLU A 49 13.14 5.77 -3.59
CA GLU A 49 12.70 6.54 -4.75
C GLU A 49 11.17 6.57 -4.89
N ASP A 50 10.46 5.56 -4.37
CA ASP A 50 8.99 5.51 -4.44
C ASP A 50 8.34 6.63 -3.62
N PHE A 51 9.03 7.21 -2.62
CA PHE A 51 8.54 8.37 -1.87
C PHE A 51 8.58 9.67 -2.67
N ASP A 52 9.40 9.70 -3.73
CA ASP A 52 9.56 10.83 -4.63
C ASP A 52 8.57 10.71 -5.80
N ASP A 53 8.28 9.48 -6.27
CA ASP A 53 7.42 9.20 -7.41
C ASP A 53 5.94 8.92 -7.06
N CYS A 54 5.66 8.43 -5.84
CA CYS A 54 4.32 8.05 -5.38
C CYS A 54 3.85 8.90 -4.20
N LEU A 55 2.52 8.99 -4.04
CA LEU A 55 1.90 9.46 -2.80
C LEU A 55 1.66 8.27 -1.87
N ILE A 56 2.34 8.29 -0.72
CA ILE A 56 2.15 7.28 0.33
C ILE A 56 1.64 7.97 1.58
N LEU A 57 0.45 7.59 2.04
CA LEU A 57 -0.10 8.00 3.34
C LEU A 57 -0.14 6.80 4.28
N ILE A 58 0.08 7.05 5.56
CA ILE A 58 0.10 6.03 6.60
C ILE A 58 -0.87 6.36 7.72
N ALA A 59 -1.45 5.31 8.31
CA ALA A 59 -2.29 5.39 9.49
C ALA A 59 -1.48 4.96 10.73
N ILE A 60 -1.45 5.84 11.73
CA ILE A 60 -0.70 5.65 12.97
C ILE A 60 -1.67 5.50 14.14
N ASN A 61 -1.46 4.47 14.96
CA ASN A 61 -2.24 4.21 16.17
C ASN A 61 -1.78 5.06 17.37
N GLU A 62 -2.40 4.87 18.53
CA GLU A 62 -2.07 5.62 19.76
C GLU A 62 -0.70 5.25 20.34
N GLU A 63 -0.17 4.07 19.99
CA GLU A 63 1.17 3.60 20.35
C GLU A 63 2.27 4.09 19.37
N ASN A 64 1.93 5.03 18.47
CA ASN A 64 2.82 5.54 17.44
C ASN A 64 3.34 4.47 16.46
N LYS A 65 2.58 3.39 16.24
CA LYS A 65 2.88 2.33 15.26
C LYS A 65 2.07 2.54 13.99
N ILE A 66 2.70 2.26 12.84
CA ILE A 66 1.99 2.20 11.56
C ILE A 66 1.09 0.96 11.54
N VAL A 67 -0.19 1.17 11.29
CA VAL A 67 -1.23 0.11 11.26
C VAL A 67 -1.95 0.02 9.91
N GLY A 68 -1.58 0.86 8.95
CA GLY A 68 -2.09 0.82 7.60
C GLY A 68 -1.41 1.84 6.71
N PHE A 69 -1.55 1.65 5.41
CA PHE A 69 -1.01 2.55 4.40
C PHE A 69 -1.91 2.56 3.16
N ILE A 70 -1.78 3.64 2.40
CA ILE A 70 -2.30 3.75 1.03
C ILE A 70 -1.16 4.27 0.16
N GLN A 71 -0.98 3.65 -1.00
CA GLN A 71 -0.05 4.06 -2.03
C GLN A 71 -0.84 4.39 -3.28
N GLY A 72 -0.54 5.54 -3.88
CA GLY A 72 -1.09 5.94 -5.15
C GLY A 72 -0.08 6.63 -6.05
N SER A 73 -0.32 6.50 -7.35
CA SER A 73 0.53 7.02 -8.42
C SER A 73 -0.27 7.95 -9.33
N ILE A 74 0.40 8.95 -9.89
CA ILE A 74 -0.18 9.84 -10.89
C ILE A 74 0.42 9.51 -12.25
N HIS A 75 -0.41 9.04 -13.17
CA HIS A 75 -0.01 8.73 -14.53
C HIS A 75 -0.41 9.86 -15.48
N GLN A 76 0.53 10.28 -16.33
CA GLN A 76 0.27 11.24 -17.40
C GLN A 76 0.04 10.52 -18.73
N ARG A 77 -1.06 10.83 -19.41
CA ARG A 77 -1.37 10.32 -20.74
C ARG A 77 -1.22 11.44 -21.77
N LYS A 78 -0.38 11.20 -22.79
CA LYS A 78 -0.22 12.12 -23.92
C LYS A 78 -1.41 11.98 -24.87
N ASN A 79 -1.84 13.08 -25.48
CA ASN A 79 -2.87 13.11 -26.52
C ASN A 79 -4.26 12.62 -26.09
N HIS A 80 -4.65 12.84 -24.82
CA HIS A 80 -5.98 12.54 -24.30
C HIS A 80 -6.54 13.75 -23.55
N ASP A 81 -7.86 13.97 -23.64
CA ASP A 81 -8.56 15.07 -22.96
C ASP A 81 -8.38 15.02 -21.44
N ILE A 82 -8.36 13.80 -20.87
CA ILE A 82 -7.97 13.56 -19.48
C ILE A 82 -6.51 13.12 -19.46
N SER A 83 -5.63 14.11 -19.29
CA SER A 83 -4.18 13.94 -19.36
C SER A 83 -3.53 13.47 -18.06
N LYS A 84 -4.22 13.52 -16.91
CA LYS A 84 -3.73 13.05 -15.61
C LYS A 84 -4.73 12.10 -14.96
N LEU A 85 -4.24 10.93 -14.55
CA LEU A 85 -5.01 9.93 -13.80
C LEU A 85 -4.33 9.62 -12.47
N GLY A 86 -5.10 9.59 -11.39
CA GLY A 86 -4.66 9.08 -10.10
C GLY A 86 -5.12 7.64 -9.93
N TYR A 87 -4.19 6.78 -9.54
CA TYR A 87 -4.47 5.38 -9.20
C TYR A 87 -4.16 5.17 -7.73
N ILE A 88 -4.97 4.32 -7.08
CA ILE A 88 -4.61 3.73 -5.80
C ILE A 88 -4.06 2.36 -6.15
N ASP A 89 -2.75 2.20 -5.97
CA ASP A 89 -2.04 0.98 -6.31
C ASP A 89 -2.26 -0.05 -5.19
N GLU A 90 -2.15 0.40 -3.93
CA GLU A 90 -2.32 -0.44 -2.75
C GLU A 90 -3.03 0.31 -1.61
N LEU A 91 -3.88 -0.40 -0.89
CA LEU A 91 -4.48 0.04 0.37
C LEU A 91 -4.55 -1.14 1.32
N TYR A 92 -3.95 -1.00 2.49
CA TYR A 92 -3.99 -2.03 3.51
C TYR A 92 -4.12 -1.45 4.91
N VAL A 93 -4.88 -2.16 5.74
CA VAL A 93 -5.02 -1.90 7.17
C VAL A 93 -4.87 -3.24 7.88
N LYS A 94 -4.01 -3.30 8.90
CA LYS A 94 -3.81 -4.47 9.75
C LYS A 94 -5.11 -4.94 10.38
N GLU A 95 -5.28 -6.25 10.54
CA GLU A 95 -6.53 -6.85 10.99
C GLU A 95 -7.05 -6.26 12.31
N GLU A 96 -6.17 -6.07 13.29
CA GLU A 96 -6.48 -5.50 14.60
C GLU A 96 -6.90 -4.01 14.57
N ALA A 97 -6.65 -3.32 13.46
CA ALA A 97 -7.01 -1.93 13.23
C ALA A 97 -8.22 -1.75 12.30
N ARG A 98 -8.76 -2.84 11.72
CA ARG A 98 -9.97 -2.81 10.88
C ARG A 98 -11.23 -2.51 11.71
N GLY A 99 -12.30 -2.07 11.04
CA GLY A 99 -13.56 -1.66 11.67
C GLY A 99 -13.51 -0.32 12.42
N LYS A 100 -12.32 0.29 12.59
CA LYS A 100 -12.11 1.56 13.31
C LYS A 100 -12.05 2.78 12.39
N GLY A 101 -12.44 2.63 11.12
CA GLY A 101 -12.46 3.71 10.13
C GLY A 101 -11.10 4.10 9.54
N ALA A 102 -10.04 3.30 9.71
CA ALA A 102 -8.70 3.61 9.20
C ALA A 102 -8.66 3.80 7.68
N ALA A 103 -9.23 2.85 6.92
CA ALA A 103 -9.30 2.92 5.47
C ALA A 103 -10.06 4.17 4.98
N LYS A 104 -11.16 4.54 5.66
CA LYS A 104 -11.94 5.75 5.35
C LYS A 104 -11.15 7.04 5.55
N LYS A 105 -10.15 7.06 6.43
CA LYS A 105 -9.30 8.24 6.63
C LYS A 105 -8.10 8.28 5.68
N LEU A 106 -7.70 7.12 5.15
CA LEU A 106 -6.62 7.00 4.17
C LEU A 106 -7.09 7.39 2.75
N PHE A 107 -8.35 7.11 2.42
CA PHE A 107 -9.02 7.49 1.17
C PHE A 107 -9.73 8.83 1.30
#